data_AF-A0A8T6P5Y0-F1
#
_entry.id   AF-A0A8T6P5Y0-F1
#
_cell.length_a   1.000
_cell.length_b   1.000
_cell.length_c   1.000
_cell.angle_alpha   90.00
_cell.angle_beta   90.00
_cell.angle_gamma   90.00
#
_symmetry.space_group_name_H-M   'P 1'
#
loop_
_entity.id
_entity.type
_entity.pdbx_description
1 polymer ?
#
loop_
_entity_poly.entity_id
_entity_poly.type
_entity_poly.pdbx_seq_one_letter_code
_entity_poly.pdbx_strand_id
1 'polypeptide(L)'
;MLSPRAITWVLVGVVIVQVFDVAIHIAVDQFEPIRVVSNLTVAAWVGVVLFGWLAGQERRLGIAALGLYVLLNVGFVATQGVINEVTGEFRTLLFILVAVTGALAAWVIASFNKDDVAAA
;
A
#
# COMPACT_ATOMS: atom_id res chain seq x y z
N MET A 1 -16.82 15.12 -8.41
CA MET A 1 -15.37 15.32 -8.24
C MET A 1 -15.07 15.27 -6.75
N LEU A 2 -14.09 14.48 -6.31
CA LEU A 2 -13.66 14.54 -4.90
C LEU A 2 -12.76 15.75 -4.74
N SER A 3 -12.84 16.41 -3.59
CA SER A 3 -11.92 17.53 -3.33
C SER A 3 -10.49 17.00 -3.23
N PRO A 4 -9.48 17.77 -3.66
CA PRO A 4 -8.07 17.42 -3.47
C PRO A 4 -7.76 17.03 -2.01
N ARG A 5 -8.42 17.70 -1.06
CA ARG A 5 -8.31 17.40 0.38
C ARG A 5 -8.74 15.97 0.72
N ALA A 6 -9.78 15.43 0.07
CA ALA A 6 -10.23 14.07 0.31
C ALA A 6 -9.20 13.03 -0.17
N ILE A 7 -8.55 13.27 -1.31
CA ILE A 7 -7.46 12.40 -1.81
C ILE A 7 -6.28 12.42 -0.84
N THR A 8 -5.89 13.60 -0.35
CA THR A 8 -4.83 13.73 0.66
C THR A 8 -5.14 12.92 1.92
N TRP A 9 -6.37 12.98 2.44
CA TRP A 9 -6.73 12.20 3.63
C TRP A 9 -6.69 10.69 3.39
N VAL A 10 -7.06 10.23 2.20
CA VAL A 10 -6.97 8.82 1.86
C VAL A 10 -5.51 8.37 1.74
N LEU A 11 -4.65 9.19 1.13
CA LEU A 11 -3.20 8.95 1.09
C LEU A 11 -2.58 8.85 2.49
N VAL A 12 -2.97 9.76 3.40
CA VAL A 12 -2.57 9.68 4.82
C VAL A 12 -3.06 8.39 5.46
N GLY A 13 -4.31 7.98 5.20
CA GLY A 13 -4.87 6.71 5.65
C GLY A 13 -4.05 5.51 5.16
N VAL A 14 -3.63 5.51 3.89
CA VAL A 14 -2.76 4.46 3.33
C VAL A 14 -1.45 4.37 4.09
N VAL A 15 -0.80 5.49 4.40
CA VAL A 15 0.45 5.52 5.18
C VAL A 15 0.24 5.00 6.59
N ILE A 16 -0.86 5.37 7.25
CA ILE A 16 -1.20 4.86 8.59
C ILE A 16 -1.30 3.33 8.58
N VAL A 17 -1.95 2.75 7.57
CA VAL A 17 -2.04 1.29 7.41
C VAL A 17 -0.65 0.66 7.25
N GLN A 18 0.24 1.27 6.45
CA GLN A 18 1.60 0.74 6.25
C GLN A 18 2.42 0.78 7.56
N VAL A 19 2.34 1.90 8.29
CA VAL A 19 3.03 2.07 9.58
C VAL A 19 2.51 1.08 10.60
N PHE A 20 1.19 0.89 10.68
CA PHE A 20 0.56 -0.07 11.57
C PHE A 20 1.05 -1.51 11.31
N ASP A 21 1.11 -1.92 10.04
CA ASP A 21 1.58 -3.26 9.67
C ASP A 21 3.04 -3.48 10.12
N VAL A 22 3.93 -2.56 9.77
CA VAL A 22 5.35 -2.63 10.15
C VAL A 22 5.52 -2.60 11.68
N ALA A 23 4.76 -1.75 12.38
CA ALA A 23 4.82 -1.64 13.82
C ALA A 23 4.42 -2.94 14.53
N ILE A 24 3.40 -3.66 14.02
CA ILE A 24 3.02 -4.96 14.57
C ILE A 24 4.17 -5.96 14.43
N HIS A 25 4.79 -6.05 13.26
CA HIS A 25 5.90 -6.99 13.02
C HIS A 25 7.11 -6.73 13.94
N ILE A 26 7.38 -5.46 14.25
CA ILE A 26 8.41 -5.09 15.23
C ILE A 26 7.96 -5.44 16.66
N ALA A 27 6.71 -5.14 17.01
CA ALA A 27 6.19 -5.33 18.37
C ALA A 27 6.09 -6.81 18.78
N VAL A 28 5.87 -7.72 17.83
CA VAL A 28 5.79 -9.17 18.08
C VAL A 28 7.12 -9.90 17.88
N ASP A 29 8.22 -9.17 17.64
CA ASP A 29 9.55 -9.72 17.32
C ASP A 29 9.55 -10.74 16.16
N GLN A 30 8.59 -10.58 15.23
CA GLN A 30 8.47 -11.37 14.01
C GLN A 30 8.80 -10.47 12.83
N PHE A 31 10.09 -10.16 12.70
CA PHE A 31 10.57 -9.34 11.61
C PHE A 31 10.44 -10.10 10.27
N GLU A 32 9.53 -9.64 9.42
CA GLU A 32 9.27 -10.20 8.10
C GLU A 32 9.77 -9.20 7.02
N PRO A 33 11.02 -9.31 6.52
CA PRO A 33 11.63 -8.27 5.68
C PRO A 33 10.83 -7.95 4.42
N ILE A 34 10.24 -8.98 3.80
CA ILE A 34 9.40 -8.82 2.59
C ILE A 34 8.19 -7.94 2.88
N ARG A 35 7.57 -8.08 4.07
CA ARG A 35 6.45 -7.24 4.50
C ARG A 35 6.90 -5.81 4.67
N VAL A 36 8.03 -5.58 5.33
CA VAL A 36 8.56 -4.22 5.54
C VAL A 36 8.84 -3.54 4.20
N VAL A 37 9.55 -4.20 3.30
CA VAL A 37 9.86 -3.66 1.96
C VAL A 37 8.59 -3.41 1.14
N SER A 38 7.60 -4.30 1.23
CA SER A 38 6.31 -4.12 0.57
C SER A 38 5.58 -2.86 1.05
N ASN A 39 5.45 -2.69 2.37
CA ASN A 39 4.81 -1.52 2.96
C ASN A 39 5.58 -0.22 2.65
N LEU A 40 6.91 -0.25 2.69
CA LEU A 40 7.76 0.89 2.32
C LEU A 40 7.58 1.31 0.86
N THR A 41 7.32 0.36 -0.05
CA THR A 41 7.06 0.66 -1.47
C THR A 41 5.82 1.54 -1.62
N VAL A 42 4.74 1.19 -0.91
CA VAL A 42 3.49 1.99 -0.94
C VAL A 42 3.70 3.33 -0.24
N ALA A 43 4.36 3.35 0.91
CA ALA A 43 4.65 4.58 1.64
C ALA A 43 5.51 5.55 0.81
N ALA A 44 6.53 5.05 0.10
CA ALA A 44 7.37 5.84 -0.78
C ALA A 44 6.58 6.44 -1.94
N TRP A 45 5.68 5.66 -2.57
CA TRP A 45 4.79 6.19 -3.60
C TRP A 45 3.89 7.31 -3.07
N VAL A 46 3.27 7.11 -1.89
CA VAL A 46 2.46 8.16 -1.27
C VAL A 46 3.29 9.42 -1.01
N GLY A 47 4.52 9.28 -0.54
CA GLY A 47 5.45 10.39 -0.35
C GLY A 47 5.68 11.16 -1.66
N VAL A 48 6.01 10.46 -2.75
CA VAL A 48 6.18 11.08 -4.07
C VAL A 48 4.95 11.89 -4.50
N VAL A 49 3.75 11.35 -4.27
CA VAL A 49 2.49 12.04 -4.60
C VAL A 49 2.29 13.28 -3.73
N LEU A 50 2.44 13.17 -2.41
CA LEU A 50 2.19 14.27 -1.49
C LEU A 50 3.20 15.42 -1.62
N PHE A 51 4.45 15.12 -1.97
CA PHE A 51 5.49 16.13 -2.18
C PHE A 51 5.56 16.64 -3.63
N GLY A 52 4.76 16.09 -4.55
CA GLY A 52 4.72 16.51 -5.95
C GLY A 52 6.02 16.28 -6.73
N TRP A 53 6.90 15.38 -6.27
CA TRP A 53 8.23 15.19 -6.85
C TRP A 53 8.22 14.68 -8.29
N LEU A 54 7.16 13.97 -8.69
CA LEU A 54 6.99 13.42 -10.03
C LEU A 54 5.59 13.74 -10.56
N ALA A 55 5.24 15.03 -10.50
CA ALA A 55 3.95 15.54 -10.96
C ALA A 55 3.64 15.10 -12.40
N GLY A 56 2.40 14.64 -12.65
CA GLY A 56 1.95 14.10 -13.93
C GLY A 56 2.29 12.61 -14.17
N GLN A 57 2.94 11.93 -13.21
CA GLN A 57 3.23 10.50 -13.28
C GLN A 57 2.58 9.70 -12.14
N GLU A 58 1.75 10.33 -11.31
CA GLU A 58 1.18 9.79 -10.07
C GLU A 58 0.45 8.47 -10.31
N ARG A 59 -0.35 8.42 -11.39
CA ARG A 59 -1.11 7.23 -11.77
C ARG A 59 -0.20 6.06 -12.15
N ARG A 60 0.78 6.30 -13.03
CA ARG A 60 1.70 5.26 -13.51
C ARG A 60 2.54 4.71 -12.35
N LEU A 61 3.05 5.60 -11.51
CA LEU A 61 3.82 5.24 -10.32
C LEU A 61 2.97 4.49 -9.31
N GLY A 62 1.69 4.88 -9.14
CA GLY A 62 0.78 4.17 -8.25
C GLY A 62 0.46 2.77 -8.72
N ILE A 63 0.22 2.57 -10.02
CA ILE A 63 0.03 1.22 -10.60
C ILE A 63 1.27 0.36 -10.37
N ALA A 64 2.47 0.92 -10.61
CA ALA A 64 3.72 0.21 -10.40
C ALA A 64 3.93 -0.16 -8.92
N ALA A 65 3.70 0.79 -8.00
CA ALA A 65 3.84 0.59 -6.57
C ALA A 65 2.84 -0.43 -6.02
N LEU A 66 1.57 -0.33 -6.42
CA LEU A 66 0.53 -1.29 -6.04
C LEU A 66 0.83 -2.69 -6.62
N GLY A 67 1.28 -2.76 -7.87
CA GLY A 67 1.70 -4.02 -8.48
C GLY A 67 2.84 -4.68 -7.72
N LEU A 68 3.90 -3.92 -7.40
CA LEU A 68 5.03 -4.41 -6.62
C LEU A 68 4.61 -4.82 -5.20
N TYR A 69 3.75 -4.04 -4.53
CA TYR A 69 3.19 -4.38 -3.23
C TYR A 69 2.45 -5.72 -3.25
N VAL A 70 1.57 -5.93 -4.24
CA VAL A 70 0.83 -7.20 -4.38
C VAL A 70 1.78 -8.35 -4.65
N LEU A 71 2.75 -8.18 -5.57
CA LEU A 71 3.73 -9.22 -5.89
C LEU A 71 4.57 -9.62 -4.68
N LEU A 72 5.03 -8.66 -3.88
CA LEU A 72 5.79 -8.93 -2.66
C LEU A 72 4.96 -9.66 -1.62
N ASN A 73 3.69 -9.28 -1.43
CA ASN A 73 2.80 -9.99 -0.50
C ASN A 73 2.43 -11.40 -0.98
N VAL A 74 2.26 -11.61 -2.30
CA VAL A 74 2.09 -12.95 -2.87
C VAL A 74 3.36 -13.78 -2.67
N GLY A 75 4.54 -13.21 -2.94
CA GLY A 75 5.83 -13.86 -2.70
C GLY A 75 6.06 -14.21 -1.23
N PHE A 76 5.61 -13.34 -0.30
CA PHE A 76 5.60 -13.63 1.12
C PHE A 76 4.73 -14.86 1.44
N VAL A 77 3.49 -14.91 0.97
CA VAL A 77 2.61 -16.08 1.20
C VAL A 77 3.18 -17.35 0.57
N ALA A 78 3.80 -17.25 -0.61
CA ALA A 78 4.44 -18.38 -1.28
C ALA A 78 5.64 -18.94 -0.51
N THR A 79 6.33 -18.11 0.28
CA THR A 79 7.54 -18.51 1.03
C THR A 79 7.27 -18.83 2.50
N GLN A 80 6.26 -18.22 3.11
CA GLN A 80 5.96 -18.32 4.55
C GLN A 80 4.61 -19.00 4.85
N GLY A 81 3.88 -19.40 3.80
CA GLY A 81 2.58 -20.03 3.91
C GLY A 81 1.45 -19.09 4.35
N VAL A 82 0.23 -19.62 4.33
CA VAL A 82 -0.99 -18.92 4.79
C VAL A 82 -1.23 -19.06 6.30
N ILE A 83 -0.54 -19.99 6.95
CA ILE A 83 -0.55 -20.21 8.39
C ILE A 83 0.73 -19.62 8.97
N ASN A 84 0.63 -18.96 10.12
CA ASN A 84 1.80 -18.49 10.86
C ASN A 84 2.46 -19.67 11.57
N GLU A 85 3.75 -19.92 11.32
CA GLU A 85 4.47 -21.05 11.89
C GLU A 85 4.66 -20.95 13.41
N VAL A 86 4.69 -19.73 13.95
CA VAL A 86 4.89 -19.47 15.39
C VAL A 86 3.60 -19.62 16.17
N THR A 87 2.49 -19.09 15.65
CA THR A 87 1.19 -19.10 16.37
C THR A 87 0.27 -20.24 15.94
N GLY A 88 0.51 -20.86 14.78
CA GLY A 88 -0.38 -21.84 14.17
C GLY A 88 -1.67 -21.25 13.58
N GLU A 89 -1.83 -19.93 13.60
CA GLU A 89 -3.05 -19.25 13.17
C GLU A 89 -3.04 -18.89 11.69
N PHE A 90 -4.21 -18.81 11.07
CA PHE A 90 -4.34 -18.26 9.73
C PHE A 90 -3.95 -16.78 9.74
N ARG A 91 -3.17 -16.34 8.74
CA ARG A 91 -2.65 -14.97 8.60
C ARG A 91 -3.74 -13.97 8.17
N THR A 92 -4.88 -13.97 8.86
CA THR A 92 -6.07 -13.15 8.54
C THR A 92 -5.71 -11.66 8.43
N LEU A 93 -4.88 -11.16 9.35
CA LEU A 93 -4.51 -9.75 9.38
C LEU A 93 -3.72 -9.33 8.14
N LEU A 94 -2.82 -10.18 7.62
CA LEU A 94 -2.14 -9.95 6.34
C LEU A 94 -3.15 -9.71 5.22
N PHE A 95 -4.13 -10.62 5.06
CA PHE A 95 -5.09 -10.52 3.98
C PHE A 95 -6.00 -9.29 4.11
N ILE A 96 -6.41 -8.94 5.33
CA ILE A 96 -7.19 -7.72 5.58
C ILE A 96 -6.39 -6.48 5.20
N LEU A 97 -5.14 -6.36 5.66
CA LEU A 97 -4.31 -5.18 5.40
C LEU A 97 -3.93 -5.05 3.93
N VAL A 98 -3.66 -6.17 3.24
CA VAL A 98 -3.44 -6.21 1.79
C VAL A 98 -4.68 -5.77 1.03
N ALA A 99 -5.87 -6.27 1.40
CA ALA A 99 -7.12 -5.90 0.76
C ALA A 99 -7.46 -4.42 0.98
N VAL A 100 -7.32 -3.91 2.20
CA VAL A 100 -7.56 -2.50 2.54
C VAL A 100 -6.57 -1.60 1.81
N THR A 101 -5.27 -1.90 1.85
CA THR A 101 -4.25 -1.13 1.12
C THR A 101 -4.53 -1.14 -0.37
N GLY A 102 -4.84 -2.31 -0.94
CA GLY A 102 -5.17 -2.45 -2.35
C GLY A 102 -6.38 -1.63 -2.76
N ALA A 103 -7.47 -1.68 -1.99
CA ALA A 103 -8.68 -0.93 -2.26
C ALA A 103 -8.45 0.59 -2.19
N LEU A 104 -7.78 1.08 -1.14
CA LEU A 104 -7.48 2.50 -0.98
C LEU A 104 -6.53 3.00 -2.07
N ALA A 105 -5.45 2.27 -2.34
CA ALA A 105 -4.48 2.64 -3.38
C ALA A 105 -5.12 2.63 -4.77
N ALA A 106 -5.88 1.59 -5.12
CA ALA A 106 -6.58 1.50 -6.40
C ALA A 106 -7.57 2.64 -6.59
N TRP A 107 -8.29 3.02 -5.53
CA TRP A 107 -9.21 4.15 -5.57
C TRP A 107 -8.48 5.48 -5.80
N VAL A 108 -7.36 5.72 -5.13
CA VAL A 108 -6.53 6.92 -5.36
C VAL A 108 -6.00 6.94 -6.80
N ILE A 109 -5.45 5.83 -7.27
CA ILE A 109 -4.94 5.69 -8.65
C ILE A 109 -6.03 6.00 -9.68
N ALA A 110 -7.25 5.50 -9.44
CA ALA A 110 -8.39 5.74 -10.32
C ALA A 110 -8.88 7.20 -10.28
N SER A 111 -8.59 7.93 -9.20
CA SER A 111 -8.96 9.35 -9.09
C SER A 111 -8.11 10.24 -10.02
N PHE A 112 -6.82 9.94 -10.19
CA PHE A 112 -5.95 10.66 -11.14
C PHE A 112 -6.41 10.55 -12.60
N ASN A 113 -7.07 9.45 -12.96
CA ASN A 113 -7.61 9.22 -14.31
C ASN A 113 -8.70 10.25 -14.71
N LYS A 114 -9.33 10.92 -13.74
CA LYS A 114 -10.36 11.94 -13.99
C LYS A 114 -9.77 13.32 -14.22
N ASP A 115 -8.55 13.56 -13.74
CA ASP A 115 -7.89 14.85 -13.85
C ASP A 115 -7.20 14.99 -15.22
N ASP A 116 -6.67 13.90 -15.77
CA ASP A 116 -6.07 13.86 -17.12
C ASP A 116 -7.10 14.13 -18.25
N VAL A 117 -8.37 13.71 -18.07
CA VAL A 117 -9.45 13.89 -19.05
C VAL A 117 -10.05 15.32 -18.99
N ALA A 118 -9.94 16.00 -17.85
CA ALA A 118 -10.42 17.37 -17.69
C ALA A 118 -9.43 18.43 -18.21
N ALA A 119 -8.17 18.05 -18.42
CA ALA A 119 -7.10 18.92 -18.91
C ALA A 119 -6.83 18.82 -20.42
N ALA A 120 -7.54 17.92 -21.13
CA ALA A 120 -7.45 17.70 -22.58
C ALA A 120 -8.67 18.25 -23.31
#